data_AF-A0A8I1PRV8-F1
#
_entry.id   AF-A0A8I1PRV8-F1
#
_cell.length_a   1.000
_cell.length_b   1.000
_cell.length_c   1.000
_cell.angle_alpha   90.00
_cell.angle_beta   90.00
_cell.angle_gamma   90.00
#
_symmetry.space_group_name_H-M   'P 1'
#
loop_
_entity.id
_entity.type
_entity.pdbx_description
1 polymer ?
#
loop_
_entity_poly.entity_id
_entity_poly.type
_entity_poly.pdbx_seq_one_letter_code
_entity_poly.pdbx_strand_id
1 'polypeptide(L)'
;MKWPIKAIKKEVSYFRDLSLYLMSREQTGKKPCVRYCKAGSLSPSFKKPVCFFSTYDSKDIVRPSVIHYLDELVQAGFDIVFISSSNAISNEDLGKLSNYCIKIINRDNKGYDFYSWKTGLEKYPHFREHTAVLLANDSVIGPLFNISRIIERLETDDADVLGMTDCYQYYPHLQSYFLYCKKQVIVSREFIQFFTRVDALEFKMAIIRKYEVGFSRLLQRRFKLSALYDLETLLGQTKYDTRPKKWIDPTVHLWKPLITEFDFPFIKKSLVIKKGVSIEEISATLARSNSVYDIGIYGNII
;
A
#
# COMPACT_ATOMS: atom_id res chain seq x y z
N MET A 1 -10.94 -13.90 -26.85
CA MET A 1 -12.01 -14.08 -25.83
C MET A 1 -12.62 -12.71 -25.50
N LYS A 2 -13.93 -12.51 -25.73
CA LYS A 2 -14.60 -11.23 -25.43
C LYS A 2 -14.49 -10.92 -23.92
N TRP A 3 -14.19 -9.68 -23.55
CA TRP A 3 -14.01 -9.24 -22.15
C TRP A 3 -15.14 -9.63 -21.18
N PRO A 4 -16.44 -9.62 -21.57
CA PRO A 4 -17.52 -10.09 -20.72
C PRO A 4 -17.40 -11.56 -20.32
N ILE A 5 -16.99 -12.43 -21.24
CA ILE A 5 -16.79 -13.88 -20.98
C ILE A 5 -15.63 -14.07 -19.99
N LYS A 6 -14.56 -13.26 -20.14
CA LYS A 6 -13.43 -13.25 -19.20
C LYS A 6 -13.85 -12.79 -17.81
N ALA A 7 -14.77 -11.83 -17.70
CA ALA A 7 -15.33 -11.36 -16.44
C ALA A 7 -16.08 -12.48 -15.71
N ILE A 8 -17.03 -13.12 -16.41
CA ILE A 8 -17.86 -14.20 -15.87
C ILE A 8 -16.97 -15.36 -15.38
N LYS A 9 -15.98 -15.78 -16.18
CA LYS A 9 -15.03 -16.82 -15.77
C LYS A 9 -14.26 -16.47 -14.49
N LYS A 10 -13.83 -15.20 -14.34
CA LYS A 10 -13.15 -14.74 -13.12
C LYS A 10 -14.07 -14.73 -11.90
N GLU A 11 -15.32 -14.30 -12.05
CA GLU A 11 -16.31 -14.32 -10.97
C GLU A 11 -16.60 -15.76 -10.52
N VAL A 12 -16.86 -16.66 -11.46
CA VAL A 12 -17.11 -18.09 -11.15
C VAL A 12 -15.90 -18.72 -10.46
N SER A 13 -14.67 -18.49 -10.95
CA SER A 13 -13.45 -18.96 -10.26
C SER A 13 -13.36 -18.38 -8.85
N TYR A 14 -13.57 -17.08 -8.69
CA TYR A 14 -13.50 -16.43 -7.38
C TYR A 14 -14.50 -17.05 -6.38
N PHE A 15 -15.77 -17.21 -6.76
CA PHE A 15 -16.78 -17.77 -5.85
C PHE A 15 -16.49 -19.22 -5.50
N ARG A 16 -16.05 -20.03 -6.47
CA ARG A 16 -15.60 -21.40 -6.22
C ARG A 16 -14.44 -21.42 -5.25
N ASP A 17 -13.38 -20.66 -5.52
CA ASP A 17 -12.15 -20.66 -4.72
C ASP A 17 -12.40 -20.07 -3.32
N LEU A 18 -13.27 -19.06 -3.20
CA LEU A 18 -13.72 -18.52 -1.92
C LEU A 18 -14.54 -19.55 -1.14
N SER A 19 -15.47 -20.25 -1.77
CA SER A 19 -16.28 -21.30 -1.12
C SER A 19 -15.38 -22.41 -0.59
N LEU A 20 -14.44 -22.89 -1.40
CA LEU A 20 -13.45 -23.90 -0.99
C LEU A 20 -12.61 -23.40 0.21
N TYR A 21 -12.15 -22.15 0.16
CA TYR A 21 -11.41 -21.54 1.27
C TYR A 21 -12.25 -21.41 2.55
N LEU A 22 -13.53 -21.04 2.45
CA LEU A 22 -14.42 -20.92 3.62
C LEU A 22 -14.74 -22.28 4.23
N MET A 23 -14.92 -23.31 3.41
CA MET A 23 -15.14 -24.70 3.85
C MET A 23 -13.91 -25.29 4.52
N SER A 24 -12.69 -24.96 4.07
CA SER A 24 -11.44 -25.42 4.70
C SER A 24 -11.03 -24.62 5.93
N ARG A 25 -11.73 -23.53 6.25
CA ARG A 25 -11.40 -22.61 7.36
C ARG A 25 -11.72 -23.16 8.74
N GLU A 26 -12.31 -24.35 8.86
CA GLU A 26 -12.67 -24.98 10.14
C GLU A 26 -11.48 -25.29 11.07
N GLN A 27 -10.22 -24.98 10.70
CA GLN A 27 -9.05 -25.22 11.56
C GLN A 27 -8.04 -24.06 11.76
N THR A 28 -8.30 -22.82 11.30
CA THR A 28 -7.25 -21.75 11.29
C THR A 28 -7.57 -20.46 12.07
N GLY A 29 -8.37 -20.54 13.14
CA GLY A 29 -8.84 -19.39 13.93
C GLY A 29 -7.84 -18.69 14.87
N LYS A 30 -6.52 -18.94 14.79
CA LYS A 30 -5.57 -18.29 15.70
C LYS A 30 -5.24 -16.87 15.23
N LYS A 31 -5.50 -15.87 16.10
CA LYS A 31 -5.04 -14.49 15.90
C LYS A 31 -3.52 -14.49 15.64
N PRO A 32 -3.03 -13.78 14.61
CA PRO A 32 -1.60 -13.62 14.36
C PRO A 32 -0.86 -13.13 15.61
N CYS A 33 0.23 -13.80 15.95
CA CYS A 33 1.07 -13.46 17.09
C CYS A 33 1.94 -12.25 16.77
N VAL A 34 2.14 -11.37 17.76
CA VAL A 34 3.12 -10.29 17.73
C VAL A 34 4.37 -10.76 18.47
N ARG A 35 5.46 -10.98 17.72
CA ARG A 35 6.74 -11.48 18.25
C ARG A 35 7.60 -10.38 18.86
N TYR A 36 7.49 -9.17 18.32
CA TYR A 36 8.25 -8.00 18.77
C TYR A 36 7.36 -6.77 18.71
N CYS A 37 7.47 -5.90 19.72
CA CYS A 37 6.78 -4.63 19.77
C CYS A 37 7.53 -3.69 20.73
N LYS A 38 8.38 -2.82 20.20
CA LYS A 38 9.12 -1.83 20.99
C LYS A 38 9.07 -0.45 20.33
N ALA A 39 9.32 0.59 21.13
CA ALA A 39 9.54 1.94 20.61
C ALA A 39 10.85 1.98 19.81
N GLY A 40 10.92 2.85 18.80
CA GLY A 40 12.19 3.24 18.19
C GLY A 40 12.80 4.44 18.93
N SER A 41 13.79 5.10 18.30
CA SER A 41 14.51 6.23 18.88
C SER A 41 13.76 7.56 18.73
N LEU A 42 12.82 7.64 17.78
CA LEU A 42 12.04 8.85 17.56
C LEU A 42 10.87 8.95 18.54
N SER A 43 10.54 10.18 18.94
CA SER A 43 9.36 10.48 19.76
C SER A 43 8.22 10.97 18.86
N PRO A 44 6.97 10.59 19.14
CA PRO A 44 5.83 10.99 18.32
C PRO A 44 5.55 12.49 18.44
N SER A 45 5.23 13.10 17.31
CA SER A 45 4.72 14.45 17.18
C SER A 45 3.26 14.39 16.72
N PHE A 46 2.32 14.57 17.64
CA PHE A 46 0.88 14.54 17.31
C PHE A 46 0.40 15.68 16.40
N LYS A 47 1.29 16.62 16.06
CA LYS A 47 1.06 17.67 15.04
C LYS A 47 1.35 17.18 13.62
N LYS A 48 1.91 15.98 13.47
CA LYS A 48 2.28 15.36 12.19
C LYS A 48 1.33 14.20 11.85
N PRO A 49 1.19 13.82 10.57
CA PRO A 49 0.56 12.56 10.21
C PRO A 49 1.43 11.38 10.65
N VAL A 50 0.79 10.22 10.87
CA VAL A 50 1.50 8.96 11.19
C VAL A 50 1.33 7.94 10.07
N CYS A 51 2.44 7.35 9.63
CA CYS A 51 2.47 6.26 8.67
C CYS A 51 2.51 4.91 9.39
N PHE A 52 1.57 4.03 9.06
CA PHE A 52 1.63 2.60 9.36
C PHE A 52 2.19 1.86 8.15
N PHE A 53 3.48 1.53 8.21
CA PHE A 53 4.19 0.92 7.10
C PHE A 53 4.21 -0.60 7.23
N SER A 54 3.51 -1.32 6.34
CA SER A 54 3.50 -2.78 6.29
C SER A 54 4.57 -3.29 5.33
N THR A 55 5.38 -4.25 5.79
CA THR A 55 6.37 -4.91 4.93
C THR A 55 6.43 -6.42 5.15
N TYR A 56 6.83 -7.13 4.11
CA TYR A 56 7.20 -8.54 4.19
C TYR A 56 8.37 -8.84 3.26
N ASP A 57 9.36 -9.54 3.80
CA ASP A 57 10.41 -10.16 3.02
C ASP A 57 10.60 -11.64 3.39
N SER A 58 10.68 -12.51 2.39
CA SER A 58 10.84 -13.96 2.58
C SER A 58 12.22 -14.39 3.06
N LYS A 59 13.23 -13.51 2.96
CA LYS A 59 14.60 -13.72 3.45
C LYS A 59 14.82 -13.06 4.81
N ASP A 60 13.76 -12.53 5.44
CA ASP A 60 13.81 -11.87 6.74
C ASP A 60 14.76 -10.66 6.81
N ILE A 61 14.91 -9.95 5.68
CA ILE A 61 15.75 -8.74 5.55
C ILE A 61 14.89 -7.48 5.41
N VAL A 62 15.35 -6.37 5.99
CA VAL A 62 14.82 -5.04 5.66
C VAL A 62 15.58 -4.49 4.46
N ARG A 63 14.94 -4.47 3.29
CA ARG A 63 15.62 -4.05 2.06
C ARG A 63 16.01 -2.57 2.08
N PRO A 64 17.11 -2.19 1.39
CA PRO A 64 17.46 -0.78 1.21
C PRO A 64 16.35 0.08 0.62
N SER A 65 15.47 -0.48 -0.23
CA SER A 65 14.29 0.24 -0.78
C SER A 65 13.29 0.60 0.30
N VAL A 66 13.13 -0.26 1.29
CA VAL A 66 12.26 0.02 2.44
C VAL A 66 12.88 1.13 3.27
N ILE A 67 14.18 1.04 3.61
CA ILE A 67 14.87 2.09 4.36
C ILE A 67 14.78 3.44 3.66
N HIS A 68 15.04 3.48 2.34
CA HIS A 68 14.87 4.69 1.53
C HIS A 68 13.46 5.27 1.64
N TYR A 69 12.43 4.43 1.52
CA TYR A 69 11.06 4.90 1.64
C TYR A 69 10.76 5.43 3.05
N LEU A 70 11.26 4.79 4.11
CA LEU A 70 11.09 5.29 5.47
C LEU A 70 11.78 6.65 5.66
N ASP A 71 12.98 6.83 5.12
CA ASP A 71 13.71 8.10 5.19
C ASP A 71 12.94 9.23 4.50
N GLU A 72 12.49 9.02 3.26
CA GLU A 72 11.65 9.99 2.54
C GLU A 72 10.37 10.36 3.30
N LEU A 73 9.74 9.39 3.97
CA LEU A 73 8.57 9.64 4.82
C LEU A 73 8.92 10.44 6.09
N VAL A 74 10.07 10.21 6.72
CA VAL A 74 10.52 11.01 7.87
C VAL A 74 10.82 12.45 7.44
N GLN A 75 11.53 12.64 6.33
CA GLN A 75 11.86 13.96 5.77
C GLN A 75 10.59 14.72 5.36
N ALA A 76 9.59 13.99 4.87
CA ALA A 76 8.24 14.45 4.58
C ALA A 76 7.41 14.85 5.83
N GLY A 77 7.91 14.59 7.03
CA GLY A 77 7.23 14.93 8.28
C GLY A 77 6.22 13.90 8.75
N PHE A 78 6.38 12.62 8.41
CA PHE A 78 5.60 11.54 9.02
C PHE A 78 6.30 10.97 10.25
N ASP A 79 5.53 10.68 11.28
CA ASP A 79 5.94 9.68 12.26
C ASP A 79 5.67 8.28 11.71
N ILE A 80 6.49 7.29 12.07
CA ILE A 80 6.39 5.94 11.47
C ILE A 80 6.18 4.86 12.53
N VAL A 81 5.09 4.10 12.37
CA VAL A 81 4.88 2.79 12.98
C VAL A 81 5.20 1.73 11.93
N PHE A 82 6.35 1.09 12.08
CA PHE A 82 6.82 0.04 11.17
C PHE A 82 6.30 -1.33 11.60
N ILE A 83 5.74 -2.09 10.64
CA ILE A 83 5.14 -3.39 10.88
C ILE A 83 5.72 -4.39 9.87
N SER A 84 6.61 -5.28 10.34
CA SER A 84 7.13 -6.38 9.55
C SER A 84 6.34 -7.66 9.80
N SER A 85 6.00 -8.34 8.70
CA SER A 85 5.41 -9.68 8.70
C SER A 85 6.45 -10.78 8.42
N SER A 86 7.75 -10.44 8.32
CA SER A 86 8.84 -11.42 8.23
C SER A 86 8.95 -12.26 9.51
N ASN A 87 9.60 -13.41 9.46
CA ASN A 87 9.73 -14.30 10.62
C ASN A 87 10.51 -13.62 11.75
N ALA A 88 11.55 -12.87 11.40
CA ALA A 88 12.38 -12.12 12.34
C ALA A 88 12.81 -10.77 11.74
N ILE A 89 13.41 -9.94 12.58
CA ILE A 89 14.16 -8.74 12.19
C ILE A 89 15.52 -8.87 12.89
N SER A 90 16.61 -8.74 12.14
CA SER A 90 17.96 -8.80 12.71
C SER A 90 18.22 -7.63 13.69
N ASN A 91 19.17 -7.80 14.62
CA ASN A 91 19.56 -6.68 15.51
C ASN A 91 20.12 -5.49 14.74
N GLU A 92 20.81 -5.75 13.63
CA GLU A 92 21.31 -4.70 12.74
C GLU A 92 20.17 -3.90 12.12
N ASP A 93 19.16 -4.59 11.56
CA ASP A 93 17.99 -3.92 10.96
C ASP A 93 17.13 -3.23 12.03
N LEU A 94 17.02 -3.79 13.24
CA LEU A 94 16.38 -3.09 14.37
C LEU A 94 17.11 -1.78 14.69
N GLY A 95 18.45 -1.78 14.69
CA GLY A 95 19.26 -0.58 14.89
C GLY A 95 19.00 0.47 13.82
N LYS A 96 18.96 0.06 12.54
CA LYS A 96 18.63 0.95 11.41
C LYS A 96 17.22 1.52 11.54
N LEU A 97 16.22 0.66 11.73
CA LEU A 97 14.81 1.04 11.83
C LEU A 97 14.53 1.99 13.00
N SER A 98 15.26 1.85 14.11
CA SER A 98 15.08 2.70 15.29
C SER A 98 15.27 4.19 14.98
N ASN A 99 16.10 4.52 13.98
CA ASN A 99 16.37 5.90 13.59
C ASN A 99 15.22 6.55 12.81
N TYR A 100 14.29 5.75 12.26
CA TYR A 100 13.18 6.24 11.42
C TYR A 100 11.81 6.08 12.09
N CYS A 101 11.70 5.24 13.11
CA CYS A 101 10.43 4.78 13.63
C CYS A 101 10.19 5.27 15.05
N ILE A 102 8.94 5.62 15.35
CA ILE A 102 8.46 5.78 16.73
C ILE A 102 8.09 4.42 17.34
N LYS A 103 7.77 3.43 16.50
CA LYS A 103 7.42 2.08 16.94
C LYS A 103 7.74 1.03 15.88
N ILE A 104 8.27 -0.11 16.33
CA ILE A 104 8.63 -1.25 15.48
C ILE A 104 7.87 -2.48 15.98
N ILE A 105 7.17 -3.15 15.06
CA ILE A 105 6.32 -4.31 15.33
C ILE A 105 6.74 -5.45 14.39
N ASN A 106 6.95 -6.66 14.92
CA ASN A 106 7.09 -7.89 14.14
C ASN A 106 5.96 -8.87 14.49
N ARG A 107 5.33 -9.47 13.47
CA ARG A 107 4.12 -10.28 13.61
C ARG A 107 4.04 -11.41 12.59
N ASP A 108 3.24 -12.46 12.83
CA ASP A 108 3.10 -13.60 11.89
C ASP A 108 2.70 -13.15 10.48
N ASN A 109 3.07 -13.84 9.41
CA ASN A 109 2.61 -13.48 8.06
C ASN A 109 1.20 -14.00 7.72
N LYS A 110 0.15 -13.41 8.30
CA LYS A 110 -1.26 -13.83 8.12
C LYS A 110 -2.21 -12.66 7.91
N GLY A 111 -3.21 -12.72 7.04
CA GLY A 111 -4.10 -11.56 6.84
C GLY A 111 -3.48 -10.36 6.09
N TYR A 112 -2.19 -10.45 5.72
CA TYR A 112 -1.46 -9.47 4.90
C TYR A 112 -1.57 -8.03 5.42
N ASP A 113 -1.44 -7.03 4.54
CA ASP A 113 -1.26 -5.61 4.89
C ASP A 113 -2.40 -5.04 5.74
N PHE A 114 -3.65 -5.36 5.41
CA PHE A 114 -4.80 -4.89 6.19
C PHE A 114 -4.78 -5.40 7.64
N TYR A 115 -4.33 -6.63 7.86
CA TYR A 115 -4.16 -7.15 9.22
C TYR A 115 -2.90 -6.58 9.90
N SER A 116 -1.85 -6.28 9.13
CA SER A 116 -0.67 -5.56 9.64
C SER A 116 -1.05 -4.18 10.15
N TRP A 117 -1.81 -3.39 9.38
CA TRP A 117 -2.30 -2.10 9.81
C TRP A 117 -3.26 -2.20 10.99
N LYS A 118 -4.17 -3.20 11.01
CA LYS A 118 -4.99 -3.50 12.20
C LYS A 118 -4.11 -3.68 13.44
N THR A 119 -3.09 -4.54 13.34
CA THR A 119 -2.15 -4.82 14.44
C THR A 119 -1.43 -3.54 14.88
N GLY A 120 -0.98 -2.73 13.92
CA GLY A 120 -0.37 -1.43 14.19
C GLY A 120 -1.30 -0.50 14.98
N LEU A 121 -2.53 -0.30 14.49
CA LEU A 121 -3.53 0.58 15.11
C LEU A 121 -3.91 0.10 16.53
N GLU A 122 -3.98 -1.22 16.75
CA GLU A 122 -4.21 -1.82 18.08
C GLU A 122 -3.02 -1.61 19.02
N LYS A 123 -1.78 -1.71 18.51
CA LYS A 123 -0.56 -1.53 19.30
C LYS A 123 -0.14 -0.08 19.48
N TYR A 124 -0.66 0.84 18.67
CA TYR A 124 -0.38 2.28 18.77
C TYR A 124 -1.69 3.08 18.71
N PRO A 125 -2.53 3.04 19.76
CA PRO A 125 -3.85 3.68 19.76
C PRO A 125 -3.81 5.22 19.68
N HIS A 126 -2.64 5.81 19.98
CA HIS A 126 -2.35 7.25 19.86
C HIS A 126 -2.41 7.76 18.41
N PHE A 127 -2.55 6.90 17.40
CA PHE A 127 -2.82 7.34 16.02
C PHE A 127 -3.98 8.33 15.92
N ARG A 128 -4.97 8.22 16.84
CA ARG A 128 -6.12 9.12 16.91
C ARG A 128 -5.76 10.55 17.29
N GLU A 129 -4.56 10.79 17.81
CA GLU A 129 -4.06 12.11 18.21
C GLU A 129 -3.38 12.84 17.05
N HIS A 130 -2.82 12.11 16.07
CA HIS A 130 -2.20 12.66 14.86
C HIS A 130 -3.18 13.38 13.94
N THR A 131 -2.67 14.19 13.02
CA THR A 131 -3.47 14.95 12.05
C THR A 131 -4.09 14.05 10.97
N ALA A 132 -3.43 12.95 10.62
CA ALA A 132 -3.90 11.96 9.66
C ALA A 132 -3.17 10.62 9.84
N VAL A 133 -3.66 9.60 9.14
CA VAL A 133 -3.00 8.29 9.03
C VAL A 133 -2.67 7.99 7.57
N LEU A 134 -1.42 7.67 7.29
CA LEU A 134 -1.00 7.01 6.06
C LEU A 134 -0.92 5.50 6.27
N LEU A 135 -1.66 4.74 5.48
CA LEU A 135 -1.49 3.30 5.36
C LEU A 135 -0.65 3.02 4.11
N ALA A 136 0.60 2.61 4.32
CA ALA A 136 1.53 2.33 3.22
C ALA A 136 2.06 0.90 3.32
N ASN A 137 2.50 0.36 2.18
CA ASN A 137 3.19 -0.92 2.17
C ASN A 137 4.29 -1.00 1.11
N ASP A 138 5.13 -2.01 1.25
CA ASP A 138 6.30 -2.23 0.39
C ASP A 138 5.98 -3.02 -0.89
N SER A 139 4.72 -3.12 -1.33
CA SER A 139 4.42 -3.75 -2.62
C SER A 139 4.83 -2.89 -3.82
N VAL A 140 5.29 -1.66 -3.56
CA VAL A 140 5.95 -0.74 -4.51
C VAL A 140 7.44 -0.58 -4.20
N ILE A 141 8.18 -0.09 -5.21
CA ILE A 141 9.54 0.44 -5.12
C ILE A 141 9.43 1.95 -5.32
N GLY A 142 10.15 2.72 -4.51
CA GLY A 142 10.18 4.18 -4.52
C GLY A 142 10.27 4.73 -3.09
N PRO A 143 10.11 6.06 -2.91
CA PRO A 143 9.82 7.04 -3.95
C PRO A 143 10.97 7.25 -4.93
N LEU A 144 10.64 7.38 -6.22
CA LEU A 144 11.58 7.63 -7.33
C LEU A 144 11.78 9.12 -7.62
N PHE A 145 10.89 9.95 -7.08
CA PHE A 145 10.91 11.40 -7.16
C PHE A 145 10.69 11.94 -5.75
N ASN A 146 11.11 13.18 -5.51
CA ASN A 146 10.81 13.88 -4.26
C ASN A 146 9.28 13.94 -4.04
N ILE A 147 8.83 13.52 -2.87
CA ILE A 147 7.40 13.41 -2.55
C ILE A 147 6.80 14.66 -1.91
N SER A 148 7.54 15.75 -1.73
CA SER A 148 7.03 16.98 -1.09
C SER A 148 5.79 17.52 -1.78
N ARG A 149 5.75 17.52 -3.13
CA ARG A 149 4.55 17.93 -3.89
C ARG A 149 3.36 17.01 -3.67
N ILE A 150 3.60 15.71 -3.50
CA ILE A 150 2.53 14.75 -3.20
C ILE A 150 1.96 15.05 -1.82
N ILE A 151 2.80 15.33 -0.84
CA ILE A 151 2.39 15.61 0.54
C ILE A 151 1.59 16.91 0.62
N GLU A 152 2.03 17.96 -0.07
CA GLU A 152 1.27 19.20 -0.20
C GLU A 152 -0.13 18.94 -0.78
N ARG A 153 -0.22 18.10 -1.82
CA ARG A 153 -1.51 17.70 -2.41
C ARG A 153 -2.37 16.89 -1.44
N LEU A 154 -1.79 15.99 -0.63
CA LEU A 154 -2.53 15.23 0.37
C LEU A 154 -3.20 16.14 1.40
N GLU A 155 -2.52 17.22 1.81
CA GLU A 155 -3.06 18.19 2.77
C GLU A 155 -4.11 19.11 2.14
N THR A 156 -3.85 19.61 0.92
CA THR A 156 -4.67 20.65 0.26
C THR A 156 -5.89 20.12 -0.50
N ASP A 157 -5.92 18.85 -0.91
CA ASP A 157 -7.07 18.27 -1.63
C ASP A 157 -8.30 18.18 -0.71
N ASP A 158 -9.48 18.51 -1.22
CA ASP A 158 -10.75 18.50 -0.46
C ASP A 158 -11.25 17.09 -0.08
N ALA A 159 -10.64 16.02 -0.61
CA ALA A 159 -10.98 14.66 -0.25
C ALA A 159 -10.56 14.31 1.17
N ASP A 160 -11.37 13.46 1.82
CA ASP A 160 -11.12 12.97 3.17
C ASP A 160 -10.17 11.75 3.17
N VAL A 161 -10.20 10.97 2.08
CA VAL A 161 -9.36 9.79 1.86
C VAL A 161 -8.72 9.87 0.49
N LEU A 162 -7.40 9.81 0.45
CA LEU A 162 -6.62 9.91 -0.77
C LEU A 162 -5.83 8.63 -1.03
N GLY A 163 -5.82 8.20 -2.29
CA GLY A 163 -4.94 7.16 -2.78
C GLY A 163 -3.99 7.72 -3.83
N MET A 164 -2.92 7.00 -4.13
CA MET A 164 -2.04 7.38 -5.24
C MET A 164 -2.73 7.14 -6.59
N THR A 165 -3.40 6.00 -6.75
CA THR A 165 -4.12 5.62 -7.97
C THR A 165 -5.47 4.96 -7.62
N ASP A 166 -6.43 5.05 -8.52
CA ASP A 166 -7.70 4.32 -8.44
C ASP A 166 -7.74 3.13 -9.41
N CYS A 167 -8.70 2.25 -9.20
CA CYS A 167 -8.95 1.10 -10.05
C CYS A 167 -10.45 0.82 -10.13
N TYR A 168 -10.90 0.40 -11.32
CA TYR A 168 -12.31 0.11 -11.61
C TYR A 168 -12.60 -1.39 -11.70
N GLN A 169 -11.60 -2.22 -11.37
CA GLN A 169 -11.78 -3.66 -11.31
C GLN A 169 -12.68 -4.03 -10.12
N TYR A 170 -13.72 -4.82 -10.38
CA TYR A 170 -14.80 -5.19 -9.44
C TYR A 170 -15.74 -4.04 -9.04
N TYR A 171 -15.21 -2.95 -8.50
CA TYR A 171 -15.94 -1.73 -8.12
C TYR A 171 -14.92 -0.57 -8.03
N PRO A 172 -15.26 0.70 -8.33
CA PRO A 172 -14.33 1.82 -8.17
C PRO A 172 -13.71 1.92 -6.76
N HIS A 173 -12.39 1.90 -6.66
CA HIS A 173 -11.67 1.93 -5.37
C HIS A 173 -10.27 2.52 -5.51
N LEU A 174 -9.73 3.00 -4.39
CA LEU A 174 -8.32 3.41 -4.28
C LEU A 174 -7.44 2.17 -4.07
N GLN A 175 -6.27 2.14 -4.72
CA GLN A 175 -5.32 1.05 -4.54
C GLN A 175 -4.60 1.15 -3.19
N SER A 176 -4.51 0.04 -2.44
CA SER A 176 -4.19 0.12 -1.01
C SER A 176 -2.71 0.27 -0.64
N TYR A 177 -1.79 0.39 -1.61
CA TYR A 177 -0.36 0.51 -1.27
C TYR A 177 0.02 1.88 -0.69
N PHE A 178 -0.87 2.85 -0.81
CA PHE A 178 -0.76 4.18 -0.25
C PHE A 178 -2.17 4.75 -0.07
N LEU A 179 -2.66 4.81 1.16
CA LEU A 179 -3.95 5.39 1.51
C LEU A 179 -3.78 6.42 2.64
N TYR A 180 -4.02 7.68 2.34
CA TYR A 180 -3.99 8.78 3.29
C TYR A 180 -5.40 9.07 3.80
N CYS A 181 -5.62 8.95 5.09
CA CYS A 181 -6.91 9.17 5.75
C CYS A 181 -6.79 10.37 6.68
N LYS A 182 -7.52 11.46 6.39
CA LYS A 182 -7.49 12.69 7.20
C LYS A 182 -8.14 12.49 8.58
N LYS A 183 -7.91 13.44 9.49
CA LYS A 183 -8.34 13.40 10.90
C LYS A 183 -9.76 12.88 11.11
N GLN A 184 -10.71 13.46 10.39
CA GLN A 184 -12.14 13.15 10.46
C GLN A 184 -12.44 11.69 10.12
N VAL A 185 -11.65 11.08 9.24
CA VAL A 185 -11.80 9.67 8.87
C VAL A 185 -11.24 8.79 9.96
N ILE A 186 -10.03 9.05 10.46
CA ILE A 186 -9.34 8.15 11.38
C ILE A 186 -10.00 8.06 12.76
N VAL A 187 -10.74 9.10 13.16
CA VAL A 187 -11.56 9.11 14.40
C VAL A 187 -13.01 8.64 14.17
N SER A 188 -13.40 8.37 12.92
CA SER A 188 -14.76 7.97 12.57
C SER A 188 -15.10 6.55 13.04
N ARG A 189 -16.39 6.30 13.27
CA ARG A 189 -16.89 4.97 13.61
C ARG A 189 -16.63 3.98 12.47
N GLU A 190 -16.75 4.42 11.23
CA GLU A 190 -16.60 3.64 10.02
C GLU A 190 -15.17 3.08 9.89
N PHE A 191 -14.16 3.93 10.08
CA PHE A 191 -12.75 3.52 10.06
C PHE A 191 -12.42 2.54 11.20
N ILE A 192 -12.83 2.87 12.43
CA ILE A 192 -12.58 2.00 13.60
C ILE A 192 -13.27 0.64 13.44
N GLN A 193 -14.53 0.61 13.01
CA GLN A 193 -15.28 -0.63 12.81
C GLN A 193 -14.71 -1.47 11.68
N PHE A 194 -14.22 -0.85 10.61
CA PHE A 194 -13.56 -1.56 9.52
C PHE A 194 -12.38 -2.38 10.04
N PHE A 195 -11.41 -1.72 10.69
CA PHE A 195 -10.21 -2.40 11.19
C PHE A 195 -10.51 -3.40 12.32
N THR A 196 -11.51 -3.11 13.17
CA THR A 196 -11.95 -4.09 14.19
C THR A 196 -12.41 -5.40 13.54
N ARG A 197 -13.07 -5.33 12.37
CA ARG A 197 -13.61 -6.48 11.61
C ARG A 197 -12.65 -7.07 10.58
N VAL A 198 -11.42 -6.56 10.47
CA VAL A 198 -10.41 -7.19 9.61
C VAL A 198 -10.01 -8.53 10.24
N ASP A 199 -10.28 -9.60 9.51
CA ASP A 199 -9.92 -10.98 9.82
C ASP A 199 -8.61 -11.37 9.14
N ALA A 200 -7.87 -12.29 9.75
CA ALA A 200 -6.69 -12.89 9.15
C ALA A 200 -7.08 -13.86 8.02
N LEU A 201 -7.40 -13.31 6.85
CA LEU A 201 -7.64 -14.10 5.64
C LEU A 201 -6.31 -14.47 4.99
N GLU A 202 -6.19 -15.70 4.49
CA GLU A 202 -5.01 -16.16 3.76
C GLU A 202 -5.26 -16.16 2.24
N PHE A 203 -6.52 -16.11 1.81
CA PHE A 203 -6.87 -16.05 0.40
C PHE A 203 -6.76 -14.62 -0.16
N LYS A 204 -5.70 -14.36 -0.93
CA LYS A 204 -5.38 -13.03 -1.49
C LYS A 204 -6.52 -12.36 -2.26
N MET A 205 -7.29 -13.10 -3.07
CA MET A 205 -8.43 -12.48 -3.78
C MET A 205 -9.58 -12.09 -2.84
N ALA A 206 -9.81 -12.86 -1.76
CA ALA A 206 -10.77 -12.44 -0.75
C ALA A 206 -10.35 -11.15 -0.06
N ILE A 207 -9.04 -10.97 0.18
CA ILE A 207 -8.48 -9.74 0.76
C ILE A 207 -8.71 -8.54 -0.14
N ILE A 208 -8.40 -8.64 -1.44
CA ILE A 208 -8.61 -7.52 -2.36
C ILE A 208 -10.09 -7.12 -2.40
N ARG A 209 -11.00 -8.08 -2.57
CA ARG A 209 -12.43 -7.76 -2.67
C ARG A 209 -13.05 -7.32 -1.34
N LYS A 210 -12.66 -7.94 -0.22
CA LYS A 210 -13.23 -7.64 1.11
C LYS A 210 -12.61 -6.40 1.74
N TYR A 211 -11.30 -6.21 1.59
CA TYR A 211 -10.57 -5.14 2.27
C TYR A 211 -10.22 -3.99 1.35
N GLU A 212 -9.51 -4.17 0.24
CA GLU A 212 -9.12 -3.05 -0.63
C GLU A 212 -10.35 -2.37 -1.26
N VAL A 213 -11.19 -3.15 -1.95
CA VAL A 213 -12.45 -2.65 -2.52
C VAL A 213 -13.45 -2.30 -1.41
N GLY A 214 -13.52 -3.12 -0.35
CA GLY A 214 -14.47 -2.93 0.74
C GLY A 214 -14.19 -1.69 1.59
N PHE A 215 -12.93 -1.32 1.77
CA PHE A 215 -12.51 -0.11 2.50
C PHE A 215 -13.00 1.14 1.78
N SER A 216 -12.68 1.25 0.49
CA SER A 216 -13.15 2.37 -0.33
C SER A 216 -14.68 2.41 -0.37
N ARG A 217 -15.33 1.25 -0.54
CA ARG A 217 -16.79 1.15 -0.61
C ARG A 217 -17.50 1.53 0.68
N LEU A 218 -16.90 1.24 1.83
CA LEU A 218 -17.44 1.61 3.13
C LEU A 218 -17.31 3.12 3.37
N LEU A 219 -16.10 3.67 3.17
CA LEU A 219 -15.80 5.06 3.51
C LEU A 219 -16.49 6.05 2.56
N GLN A 220 -16.62 5.74 1.26
CA GLN A 220 -17.30 6.59 0.29
C GLN A 220 -18.78 6.89 0.63
N ARG A 221 -19.39 6.15 1.57
CA ARG A 221 -20.77 6.39 2.01
C ARG A 221 -20.92 7.70 2.78
N ARG A 222 -19.82 8.21 3.33
CA ARG A 222 -19.80 9.40 4.18
C ARG A 222 -18.66 10.36 3.83
N PHE A 223 -17.59 9.85 3.26
CA PHE A 223 -16.35 10.58 3.00
C PHE A 223 -16.10 10.71 1.49
N LYS A 224 -15.48 11.81 1.08
CA LYS A 224 -15.00 12.02 -0.28
C LYS A 224 -13.67 11.27 -0.48
N LEU A 225 -13.62 10.45 -1.52
CA LEU A 225 -12.41 9.71 -1.92
C LEU A 225 -11.84 10.32 -3.21
N SER A 226 -10.52 10.42 -3.30
CA SER A 226 -9.81 10.90 -4.48
C SER A 226 -8.53 10.10 -4.73
N ALA A 227 -8.14 9.96 -5.99
CA ALA A 227 -6.82 9.46 -6.37
C ALA A 227 -6.00 10.62 -6.94
N LEU A 228 -4.77 10.78 -6.48
CA LEU A 228 -3.87 11.83 -6.99
C LEU A 228 -3.51 11.62 -8.47
N TYR A 229 -3.52 10.38 -8.93
CA TYR A 229 -3.31 9.96 -10.31
C TYR A 229 -4.49 9.07 -10.72
N ASP A 230 -5.67 9.67 -10.88
CA ASP A 230 -6.88 8.95 -11.24
C ASP A 230 -6.85 8.44 -12.70
N LEU A 231 -7.44 7.28 -12.93
CA LEU A 231 -7.39 6.59 -14.21
C LEU A 231 -8.12 7.36 -15.33
N GLU A 232 -9.15 8.16 -15.03
CA GLU A 232 -9.83 8.92 -16.07
C GLU A 232 -8.92 10.01 -16.63
N THR A 233 -8.29 10.79 -15.76
CA THR A 233 -7.30 11.80 -16.12
C THR A 233 -6.14 11.17 -16.87
N LEU A 234 -5.60 10.05 -16.39
CA LEU A 234 -4.50 9.34 -17.05
C LEU A 234 -4.88 8.89 -18.47
N LEU A 235 -6.07 8.32 -18.67
CA LEU A 235 -6.54 7.89 -20.00
C LEU A 235 -6.89 9.05 -20.92
N GLY A 236 -7.26 10.22 -20.38
CA GLY A 236 -7.49 11.43 -21.15
C GLY A 236 -6.18 12.05 -21.70
N GLN A 237 -5.06 11.79 -21.04
CA GLN A 237 -3.75 12.35 -21.38
C GLN A 237 -2.81 11.34 -22.03
N THR A 238 -3.10 10.04 -21.94
CA THR A 238 -2.28 8.96 -22.52
C THR A 238 -3.05 8.16 -23.56
N LYS A 239 -2.39 7.79 -24.67
CA LYS A 239 -2.99 6.91 -25.67
C LYS A 239 -2.94 5.45 -25.19
N TYR A 240 -4.02 4.97 -24.59
CA TYR A 240 -4.16 3.57 -24.18
C TYR A 240 -5.57 3.02 -24.44
N ASP A 241 -5.72 2.22 -25.49
CA ASP A 241 -6.99 1.64 -25.94
C ASP A 241 -7.00 0.09 -25.92
N THR A 242 -5.91 -0.53 -25.47
CA THR A 242 -5.75 -1.99 -25.56
C THR A 242 -6.70 -2.78 -24.63
N ARG A 243 -7.33 -2.12 -23.65
CA ARG A 243 -8.21 -2.76 -22.64
C ARG A 243 -9.37 -1.85 -22.23
N PRO A 244 -10.54 -2.40 -21.88
CA PRO A 244 -11.60 -1.63 -21.23
C PRO A 244 -11.15 -1.12 -19.86
N LYS A 245 -11.61 0.07 -19.47
CA LYS A 245 -11.31 0.75 -18.19
C LYS A 245 -11.32 -0.18 -16.96
N LYS A 246 -12.35 -1.04 -16.83
CA LYS A 246 -12.51 -1.99 -15.70
C LYS A 246 -11.41 -3.06 -15.59
N TRP A 247 -10.54 -3.16 -16.60
CA TRP A 247 -9.45 -4.13 -16.70
C TRP A 247 -8.07 -3.47 -16.76
N ILE A 248 -8.03 -2.15 -16.56
CA ILE A 248 -6.80 -1.38 -16.46
C ILE A 248 -6.48 -1.21 -14.98
N ASP A 249 -5.34 -1.74 -14.60
CA ASP A 249 -4.60 -1.35 -13.41
C ASP A 249 -3.56 -0.29 -13.84
N PRO A 250 -3.68 0.97 -13.40
CA PRO A 250 -2.78 2.06 -13.84
C PRO A 250 -1.31 1.71 -13.61
N THR A 251 -0.98 1.19 -12.42
CA THR A 251 0.39 0.90 -12.01
C THR A 251 1.03 -0.29 -12.74
N VAL A 252 0.25 -1.05 -13.51
CA VAL A 252 0.73 -2.18 -14.31
C VAL A 252 0.68 -1.89 -15.81
N HIS A 253 -0.37 -1.23 -16.27
CA HIS A 253 -0.63 -1.06 -17.70
C HIS A 253 -0.18 0.30 -18.23
N LEU A 254 -0.16 1.31 -17.36
CA LEU A 254 0.25 2.69 -17.64
C LEU A 254 1.52 3.06 -16.88
N TRP A 255 2.31 2.08 -16.43
CA TRP A 255 3.47 2.34 -15.58
C TRP A 255 4.53 3.21 -16.25
N LYS A 256 4.76 3.07 -17.57
CA LYS A 256 5.70 3.91 -18.30
C LYS A 256 5.27 5.39 -18.33
N PRO A 257 4.08 5.75 -18.87
CA PRO A 257 3.66 7.13 -18.88
C PRO A 257 3.54 7.70 -17.47
N LEU A 258 3.07 6.93 -16.48
CA LEU A 258 3.06 7.35 -15.08
C LEU A 258 4.44 7.89 -14.63
N ILE A 259 5.53 7.19 -14.95
CA ILE A 259 6.88 7.64 -14.61
C ILE A 259 7.33 8.81 -15.51
N THR A 260 7.17 8.70 -16.83
CA THR A 260 7.82 9.64 -17.78
C THR A 260 7.06 10.95 -17.99
N GLU A 261 5.75 10.96 -17.77
CA GLU A 261 4.87 12.09 -18.09
C GLU A 261 4.23 12.71 -16.83
N PHE A 262 4.11 11.94 -15.74
CA PHE A 262 3.40 12.37 -14.53
C PHE A 262 4.28 12.39 -13.27
N ASP A 263 5.57 12.09 -13.38
CA ASP A 263 6.51 11.99 -12.26
C ASP A 263 5.96 11.12 -11.09
N PHE A 264 5.28 10.02 -11.44
CA PHE A 264 4.68 9.13 -10.46
C PHE A 264 5.78 8.44 -9.63
N PRO A 265 5.74 8.48 -8.28
CA PRO A 265 6.87 8.10 -7.43
C PRO A 265 7.10 6.60 -7.27
N PHE A 266 6.24 5.74 -7.80
CA PHE A 266 6.25 4.33 -7.45
C PHE A 266 6.26 3.39 -8.65
N ILE A 267 6.94 2.25 -8.51
CA ILE A 267 6.85 1.12 -9.43
C ILE A 267 6.37 -0.10 -8.67
N LYS A 268 5.41 -0.84 -9.22
CA LYS A 268 4.97 -2.08 -8.57
C LYS A 268 6.01 -3.18 -8.66
N LYS A 269 6.36 -3.79 -7.51
CA LYS A 269 7.24 -4.98 -7.47
C LYS A 269 6.75 -6.11 -8.37
N SER A 270 5.42 -6.24 -8.57
CA SER A 270 4.85 -7.25 -9.46
C SER A 270 5.17 -7.04 -10.94
N LEU A 271 5.56 -5.84 -11.39
CA LEU A 271 6.05 -5.63 -12.75
C LEU A 271 7.32 -6.44 -12.99
N VAL A 272 8.24 -6.38 -12.04
CA VAL A 272 9.50 -7.13 -12.12
C VAL A 272 9.24 -8.62 -11.88
N ILE A 273 8.63 -8.96 -10.74
CA ILE A 273 8.51 -10.36 -10.28
C ILE A 273 7.55 -11.19 -11.13
N LYS A 274 6.45 -10.60 -11.62
CA LYS A 274 5.36 -11.34 -12.29
C LYS A 274 5.17 -11.00 -13.76
N LYS A 275 5.57 -9.80 -14.18
CA LYS A 275 5.45 -9.38 -15.58
C LYS A 275 6.77 -9.45 -16.34
N GLY A 276 7.88 -9.72 -15.65
CA GLY A 276 9.19 -9.88 -16.27
C GLY A 276 9.75 -8.58 -16.85
N VAL A 277 9.29 -7.43 -16.36
CA VAL A 277 9.91 -6.14 -16.70
C VAL A 277 11.31 -6.13 -16.11
N SER A 278 12.32 -5.96 -16.97
CA SER A 278 13.71 -6.04 -16.54
C SER A 278 14.14 -4.75 -15.82
N ILE A 279 15.19 -4.85 -15.00
CA ILE A 279 15.74 -3.67 -14.31
C ILE A 279 16.27 -2.67 -15.33
N GLU A 280 16.86 -3.13 -16.43
CA GLU A 280 17.35 -2.29 -17.52
C GLU A 280 16.22 -1.52 -18.19
N GLU A 281 15.05 -2.14 -18.39
CA GLU A 281 13.87 -1.46 -18.95
C GLU A 281 13.36 -0.36 -18.00
N ILE A 282 13.39 -0.60 -16.69
CA ILE A 282 13.02 0.41 -15.71
C ILE A 282 14.04 1.55 -15.71
N SER A 283 15.34 1.25 -15.65
CA SER A 283 16.41 2.24 -15.69
C SER A 283 16.34 3.10 -16.96
N ALA A 284 16.10 2.49 -18.13
CA ALA A 284 15.91 3.20 -19.39
C ALA A 284 14.62 4.06 -19.40
N THR A 285 13.63 3.73 -18.59
CA THR A 285 12.42 4.55 -18.42
C THR A 285 12.68 5.72 -17.49
N LEU A 286 13.39 5.51 -16.38
CA LEU A 286 13.80 6.59 -15.48
C LEU A 286 14.75 7.59 -16.14
N ALA A 287 15.69 7.11 -16.96
CA ALA A 287 16.61 7.98 -17.71
C ALA A 287 15.90 8.92 -18.70
N ARG A 288 14.64 8.61 -19.06
CA ARG A 288 13.79 9.46 -19.90
C ARG A 288 12.84 10.37 -19.09
N SER A 289 12.96 10.35 -17.77
CA SER A 289 12.19 11.18 -16.84
C SER A 289 13.12 12.11 -16.07
N ASN A 290 12.56 13.02 -15.27
CA ASN A 290 13.34 13.89 -14.38
C ASN A 290 13.74 13.19 -13.06
N SER A 291 13.75 11.85 -13.03
CA SER A 291 14.09 11.08 -11.85
C SER A 291 15.55 11.32 -11.45
N VAL A 292 15.77 11.82 -10.24
CA VAL A 292 17.10 11.94 -9.62
C VAL A 292 17.61 10.60 -9.05
N TYR A 293 16.81 9.55 -9.21
CA TYR A 293 17.00 8.26 -8.55
C TYR A 293 17.75 7.26 -9.41
N ASP A 294 18.82 6.68 -8.86
CA ASP A 294 19.61 5.63 -9.50
C ASP A 294 19.14 4.24 -9.07
N ILE A 295 18.64 3.47 -10.03
CA ILE A 295 18.28 2.05 -9.85
C ILE A 295 19.52 1.15 -9.64
N GLY A 296 20.74 1.64 -9.82
CA GLY A 296 21.97 0.92 -9.49
C GLY A 296 22.05 0.47 -8.02
N ILE A 297 21.49 1.25 -7.08
CA ILE A 297 21.36 0.90 -5.64
C ILE A 297 20.48 -0.34 -5.42
N TYR A 298 19.78 -0.77 -6.46
CA TYR A 298 18.66 -1.69 -6.44
C TYR A 298 18.89 -2.99 -7.23
N GLY A 299 20.12 -3.31 -7.61
CA GLY A 299 20.47 -4.60 -8.25
C GLY A 299 20.01 -5.85 -7.45
N ASN A 300 19.72 -5.70 -6.15
CA ASN A 300 19.18 -6.75 -5.27
C ASN A 300 17.67 -6.61 -4.96
N ILE A 301 16.87 -5.97 -5.84
CA ILE A 301 15.46 -5.61 -5.59
C ILE A 301 14.48 -6.79 -5.39
N ILE A 302 14.84 -8.01 -5.80
CA ILE A 302 13.96 -9.18 -5.74
C ILE A 302 14.37 -10.17 -4.65
#